data_AF-A0A831LYS5-F1
#
_entry.id   AF-A0A831LYS5-F1
#
_cell.length_a   1.000
_cell.length_b   1.000
_cell.length_c   1.000
_cell.angle_alpha   90.00
_cell.angle_beta   90.00
_cell.angle_gamma   90.00
#
_symmetry.space_group_name_H-M   'P 1'
#
loop_
_entity.id
_entity.type
_entity.pdbx_description
1 polymer ?
#
loop_
_entity_poly.entity_id
_entity_poly.type
_entity_poly.pdbx_seq_one_letter_code
_entity_poly.pdbx_strand_id
1 'polypeptide(L)'
;NATSLAAAGIETPKPFHGRPLFGSAARPRPEIFAARDRCDMTVDRIRCVRTARHKLIRNFMPERPYTQYNQYIETSYPTLGVMKELHAAGKLNATQSLFMAPRKPDVELYDLQADPHEVNNLAGQPAHRKVQADLTAKLDKWLTDMDDKGRFPEDPKAAEL
;
A
#
# COMPACT_ATOMS: atom_id res chain seq x y z
N ASN A 1 6.55 20.18 5.40
CA ASN A 1 6.49 18.92 6.20
C ASN A 1 7.03 19.20 7.61
N ALA A 2 6.83 18.31 8.60
CA ALA A 2 7.24 18.57 10.00
C ALA A 2 8.74 18.87 10.17
N THR A 3 9.61 18.20 9.39
CA THR A 3 11.06 18.45 9.45
C THR A 3 11.40 19.85 8.98
N SER A 4 10.80 20.34 7.88
CA SER A 4 10.99 21.71 7.41
C SER A 4 10.50 22.75 8.41
N LEU A 5 9.35 22.52 9.07
CA LEU A 5 8.85 23.43 10.10
C LEU A 5 9.79 23.48 11.30
N ALA A 6 10.24 22.33 11.79
CA ALA A 6 11.18 22.24 12.89
C ALA A 6 12.54 22.90 12.56
N ALA A 7 13.05 22.70 11.34
CA ALA A 7 14.28 23.33 10.87
C ALA A 7 14.17 24.86 10.78
N ALA A 8 12.98 25.37 10.46
CA ALA A 8 12.69 26.80 10.42
C ALA A 8 12.33 27.40 11.79
N GLY A 9 12.31 26.61 12.88
CA GLY A 9 11.86 27.07 14.20
C GLY A 9 10.37 27.38 14.28
N ILE A 10 9.56 26.88 13.34
CA ILE A 10 8.10 27.11 13.26
C ILE A 10 7.38 25.99 14.01
N GLU A 11 6.43 26.34 14.88
CA GLU A 11 5.60 25.34 15.57
C GLU A 11 4.75 24.56 14.57
N THR A 12 4.62 23.25 14.81
CA THR A 12 3.77 22.41 13.96
C THR A 12 2.30 22.67 14.28
N PRO A 13 1.44 23.00 13.30
CA PRO A 13 0.02 23.22 13.54
C PRO A 13 -0.66 21.94 14.06
N LYS A 14 -1.85 22.07 14.67
CA LYS A 14 -2.60 20.92 15.19
C LYS A 14 -4.00 20.90 14.56
N PRO A 15 -4.47 19.75 14.02
CA PRO A 15 -3.79 18.44 13.98
C PRO A 15 -2.73 18.33 12.87
N PHE A 16 -1.65 17.58 13.12
CA PHE A 16 -0.61 17.31 12.13
C PHE A 16 0.08 15.96 12.41
N HIS A 17 0.12 15.08 11.40
CA HIS A 17 0.60 13.70 11.56
C HIS A 17 2.10 13.50 11.28
N GLY A 18 2.72 14.48 10.63
CA GLY A 18 4.16 14.46 10.38
C GLY A 18 4.94 14.60 11.68
N ARG A 19 6.12 13.96 11.76
CA ARG A 19 7.07 14.09 12.87
C ARG A 19 8.42 14.54 12.31
N PRO A 20 9.17 15.43 12.98
CA PRO A 20 10.52 15.76 12.56
C PRO A 20 11.38 14.49 12.48
N LEU A 21 12.22 14.41 11.46
CA LEU A 21 13.12 13.27 11.24
C LEU A 21 14.45 13.39 11.98
N PHE A 22 14.88 14.62 12.29
CA PHE A 22 16.20 14.93 12.85
C PHE A 22 16.10 15.85 14.06
N GLY A 23 17.20 15.95 14.81
CA GLY A 23 17.33 16.81 15.99
C GLY A 23 16.61 16.29 17.23
N SER A 24 16.62 17.08 18.30
CA SER A 24 16.03 16.73 19.60
C SER A 24 14.51 16.56 19.57
N ALA A 25 13.85 17.17 18.58
CA ALA A 25 12.41 17.05 18.33
C ALA A 25 12.04 15.77 17.54
N ALA A 26 13.02 15.00 17.04
CA ALA A 26 12.74 13.76 16.36
C ALA A 26 12.08 12.74 17.29
N ARG A 27 11.07 12.04 16.77
CA ARG A 27 10.34 11.01 17.49
C ARG A 27 10.11 9.81 16.56
N PRO A 28 10.71 8.64 16.84
CA PRO A 28 10.46 7.45 16.05
C PRO A 28 8.98 7.06 16.13
N ARG A 29 8.52 6.32 15.13
CA ARG A 29 7.18 5.73 15.11
C ARG A 29 7.32 4.21 15.03
N PRO A 30 6.53 3.45 15.82
CA PRO A 30 6.57 2.00 15.78
C PRO A 30 6.01 1.43 14.48
N GLU A 31 5.19 2.24 13.79
CA GLU A 31 4.54 1.88 12.53
C GLU A 31 4.33 3.09 11.61
N ILE A 32 4.19 2.80 10.31
CA ILE A 32 3.74 3.75 9.29
C ILE A 32 2.43 3.26 8.70
N PHE A 33 1.65 4.20 8.18
CA PHE A 33 0.48 3.94 7.37
C PHE A 33 0.71 4.48 5.97
N ALA A 34 0.26 3.75 4.95
CA ALA A 34 0.29 4.17 3.57
C ALA A 34 -1.08 3.95 2.92
N ALA A 35 -1.44 4.85 2.00
CA ALA A 35 -2.69 4.80 1.27
C ALA A 35 -2.41 5.02 -0.22
N ARG A 36 -3.16 4.30 -1.05
CA ARG A 36 -3.26 4.50 -2.49
C ARG A 36 -4.73 4.57 -2.83
N ASP A 37 -5.08 5.50 -3.71
CA ASP A 37 -6.40 5.63 -4.29
C ASP A 37 -6.28 5.59 -5.82
N ARG A 38 -6.61 6.69 -6.51
CA ARG A 38 -6.38 6.82 -7.94
C ARG A 38 -4.90 7.01 -8.26
N CYS A 39 -4.44 6.32 -9.29
CA CYS A 39 -3.17 6.59 -9.96
C CYS A 39 -3.45 6.65 -11.46
N ASP A 40 -3.30 7.84 -12.03
CA ASP A 40 -3.69 8.19 -13.38
C ASP A 40 -5.14 7.75 -13.67
N MET A 41 -5.36 6.91 -14.69
CA MET A 41 -6.69 6.46 -15.12
C MET A 41 -7.32 5.41 -14.21
N THR A 42 -6.60 4.88 -13.21
CA THR A 42 -7.06 3.71 -12.44
C THR A 42 -7.30 4.00 -10.99
N VAL A 43 -8.50 3.67 -10.53
CA VAL A 43 -8.88 3.72 -9.12
C VAL A 43 -8.54 2.40 -8.45
N ASP A 44 -7.75 2.42 -7.38
CA ASP A 44 -7.43 1.21 -6.63
C ASP A 44 -7.16 1.54 -5.17
N ARG A 45 -8.19 1.34 -4.34
CA ARG A 45 -8.12 1.67 -2.92
C ARG A 45 -7.33 0.60 -2.17
N ILE A 46 -6.09 0.93 -1.83
CA ILE A 46 -5.19 0.07 -1.05
C ILE A 46 -4.76 0.81 0.22
N ARG A 47 -4.73 0.10 1.34
CA ARG A 47 -4.29 0.65 2.63
C ARG A 47 -3.27 -0.30 3.26
N CYS A 48 -2.27 0.27 3.91
CA CYS A 48 -1.16 -0.50 4.47
C CYS A 48 -0.81 0.02 5.85
N VAL A 49 -0.52 -0.89 6.77
CA VAL A 49 0.19 -0.62 8.02
C VAL A 49 1.47 -1.44 8.04
N ARG A 50 2.59 -0.79 8.36
CA ARG A 50 3.91 -1.44 8.41
C ARG A 50 4.60 -1.11 9.71
N THR A 51 5.00 -2.15 10.43
CA THR A 51 5.92 -2.09 11.57
C THR A 51 7.35 -2.38 11.11
N ALA A 52 8.31 -2.43 12.04
CA ALA A 52 9.68 -2.84 11.72
C ALA A 52 9.77 -4.28 11.18
N ARG A 53 8.88 -5.19 11.61
CA ARG A 53 8.93 -6.61 11.24
C ARG A 53 7.81 -7.04 10.29
N HIS A 54 6.60 -6.56 10.49
CA HIS A 54 5.45 -7.03 9.70
C HIS A 54 4.81 -5.89 8.91
N LYS A 55 4.30 -6.23 7.73
CA LYS A 55 3.45 -5.35 6.91
C LYS A 55 2.14 -6.04 6.63
N LEU A 56 1.05 -5.31 6.79
CA LEU A 56 -0.27 -5.73 6.36
C LEU A 56 -0.77 -4.76 5.29
N ILE A 57 -1.21 -5.31 4.17
CA ILE A 57 -1.86 -4.60 3.07
C ILE A 57 -3.30 -5.09 3.00
N ARG A 58 -4.24 -4.16 2.87
CA ARG A 58 -5.65 -4.45 2.59
C ARG A 58 -6.02 -3.89 1.22
N ASN A 59 -6.44 -4.77 0.33
CA ASN A 59 -6.96 -4.43 -0.98
C ASN A 59 -8.48 -4.30 -0.88
N PHE A 60 -9.02 -3.09 -1.06
CA PHE A 60 -10.47 -2.87 -1.05
C PHE A 60 -11.11 -3.06 -2.43
N MET A 61 -10.29 -3.19 -3.47
CA MET A 61 -10.70 -3.53 -4.84
C MET A 61 -9.91 -4.75 -5.35
N PRO A 62 -9.98 -5.90 -4.66
CA PRO A 62 -9.20 -7.09 -4.99
C PRO A 62 -9.52 -7.67 -6.37
N GLU A 63 -10.72 -7.41 -6.91
CA GLU A 63 -11.11 -7.75 -8.28
C GLU A 63 -10.28 -7.05 -9.37
N ARG A 64 -9.53 -6.00 -9.01
CA ARG A 64 -8.61 -5.35 -9.92
C ARG A 64 -7.23 -6.00 -9.82
N PRO A 65 -6.61 -6.45 -10.92
CA PRO A 65 -5.29 -7.07 -10.89
C PRO A 65 -4.19 -6.06 -10.51
N TYR A 66 -2.97 -6.53 -10.27
CA TYR A 66 -1.81 -5.62 -10.13
C TYR A 66 -1.45 -4.94 -11.46
N THR A 67 -1.71 -5.61 -12.59
CA THR A 67 -1.44 -5.13 -13.95
C THR A 67 -2.56 -4.28 -14.54
N GLN A 68 -3.08 -3.34 -13.75
CA GLN A 68 -4.11 -2.42 -14.23
C GLN A 68 -3.61 -1.55 -15.38
N TYR A 69 -4.54 -1.10 -16.21
CA TYR A 69 -4.24 -0.24 -17.35
C TYR A 69 -3.57 1.06 -16.90
N ASN A 70 -2.42 1.36 -17.48
CA ASN A 70 -1.83 2.67 -17.39
C ASN A 70 -1.25 3.00 -18.77
N GLN A 71 -1.68 4.11 -19.36
CA GLN A 71 -1.30 4.48 -20.72
C GLN A 71 0.21 4.60 -20.87
N TYR A 72 0.89 5.22 -19.91
CA TYR A 72 2.35 5.35 -19.94
C TYR A 72 3.02 3.98 -19.83
N ILE A 73 2.57 3.11 -18.94
CA ILE A 73 3.09 1.73 -18.82
C ILE A 73 2.88 0.92 -20.10
N GLU A 74 1.68 0.95 -20.69
CA GLU A 74 1.36 0.17 -21.89
C GLU A 74 2.09 0.68 -23.15
N THR A 75 2.35 1.99 -23.25
CA THR A 75 2.93 2.59 -24.47
C THR A 75 4.43 2.83 -24.39
N SER A 76 4.98 3.00 -23.19
CA SER A 76 6.36 3.46 -23.00
C SER A 76 7.24 2.46 -22.24
N TYR A 77 6.68 1.37 -21.69
CA TYR A 77 7.44 0.32 -21.03
C TYR A 77 7.18 -1.06 -21.64
N PRO A 78 8.17 -1.70 -22.27
CA PRO A 78 7.97 -3.02 -22.86
C PRO A 78 7.79 -4.12 -21.81
N THR A 79 8.24 -3.91 -20.57
CA THR A 79 8.32 -4.94 -19.53
C THR A 79 6.97 -5.59 -19.23
N LEU A 80 5.90 -4.82 -19.09
CA LEU A 80 4.58 -5.38 -18.79
C LEU A 80 4.05 -6.22 -19.95
N GLY A 81 4.24 -5.76 -21.19
CA GLY A 81 3.87 -6.51 -22.39
C GLY A 81 4.58 -7.86 -22.47
N VAL A 82 5.92 -7.85 -22.32
CA VAL A 82 6.74 -9.07 -22.31
C VAL A 82 6.32 -10.01 -21.18
N MET A 83 6.04 -9.50 -19.99
CA MET A 83 5.58 -10.33 -18.87
C MET A 83 4.21 -10.97 -19.14
N LYS A 84 3.27 -10.26 -19.76
CA LYS A 84 1.97 -10.82 -20.18
C LYS A 84 2.16 -11.95 -21.20
N GLU A 85 3.03 -11.77 -22.20
CA GLU A 85 3.34 -12.80 -23.20
C GLU A 85 3.98 -14.04 -22.56
N LEU A 86 4.97 -13.87 -21.69
CA LEU A 86 5.63 -14.97 -20.98
C LEU A 86 4.66 -15.70 -20.05
N HIS A 87 3.76 -14.97 -19.39
CA HIS A 87 2.73 -15.59 -18.54
C HIS A 87 1.76 -16.43 -19.38
N ALA A 88 1.27 -15.89 -20.51
CA ALA A 88 0.40 -16.61 -21.44
C ALA A 88 1.08 -17.86 -22.03
N ALA A 89 2.40 -17.81 -22.23
CA ALA A 89 3.20 -18.94 -22.69
C ALA A 89 3.60 -19.94 -21.58
N GLY A 90 3.19 -19.71 -20.32
CA GLY A 90 3.54 -20.58 -19.18
C GLY A 90 5.03 -20.54 -18.81
N LYS A 91 5.74 -19.48 -19.17
CA LYS A 91 7.20 -19.33 -18.99
C LYS A 91 7.60 -18.60 -17.70
N LEU A 92 6.64 -17.98 -17.01
CA LEU A 92 6.90 -17.38 -15.70
C LEU A 92 6.94 -18.44 -14.60
N ASN A 93 7.84 -18.26 -13.64
CA ASN A 93 7.84 -19.09 -12.44
C ASN A 93 6.71 -18.68 -11.47
N ALA A 94 6.50 -19.47 -10.41
CA ALA A 94 5.42 -19.25 -9.45
C ALA A 94 5.44 -17.84 -8.84
N THR A 95 6.62 -17.34 -8.45
CA THR A 95 6.78 -16.01 -7.86
C THR A 95 6.44 -14.89 -8.85
N GLN A 96 6.93 -14.98 -10.08
CA GLN A 96 6.67 -13.99 -11.14
C GLN A 96 5.18 -13.95 -11.52
N SER A 97 4.53 -15.12 -11.54
CA SER A 97 3.10 -15.24 -11.86
C SER A 97 2.19 -14.59 -10.81
N LEU A 98 2.65 -14.37 -9.56
CA LEU A 98 1.85 -13.67 -8.54
C LEU A 98 1.43 -12.26 -9.00
N PHE A 99 2.32 -11.54 -9.67
CA PHE A 99 2.03 -10.19 -10.18
C PHE A 99 1.02 -10.21 -11.34
N MET A 100 0.90 -11.33 -12.05
CA MET A 100 -0.06 -11.54 -13.14
C MET A 100 -1.43 -12.04 -12.66
N ALA A 101 -1.61 -12.22 -11.34
CA ALA A 101 -2.86 -12.72 -10.81
C ALA A 101 -4.05 -11.84 -11.22
N PRO A 102 -5.16 -12.43 -11.70
CA PRO A 102 -6.34 -11.67 -12.14
C PRO A 102 -7.06 -10.99 -10.97
N ARG A 103 -6.82 -11.46 -9.74
CA ARG A 103 -7.38 -10.96 -8.50
C ARG A 103 -6.28 -10.89 -7.44
N LYS A 104 -6.22 -9.79 -6.68
CA LYS A 104 -5.34 -9.67 -5.51
C LYS A 104 -5.94 -10.41 -4.29
N PRO A 105 -5.12 -10.83 -3.31
CA PRO A 105 -5.64 -11.22 -2.01
C PRO A 105 -6.36 -10.04 -1.33
N ASP A 106 -7.48 -10.27 -0.65
CA ASP A 106 -8.17 -9.19 0.07
C ASP A 106 -7.28 -8.58 1.18
N VAL A 107 -6.49 -9.44 1.81
CA VAL A 107 -5.48 -9.09 2.81
C VAL A 107 -4.17 -9.79 2.47
N GLU A 108 -3.08 -9.05 2.60
CA GLU A 108 -1.72 -9.55 2.49
C GLU A 108 -0.96 -9.26 3.78
N LEU A 109 -0.25 -10.26 4.31
CA LEU A 109 0.56 -10.14 5.51
C LEU A 109 1.96 -10.69 5.23
N TYR A 110 2.99 -9.90 5.50
CA TYR A 110 4.38 -10.28 5.27
C TYR A 110 5.22 -10.09 6.53
N ASP A 111 6.10 -11.05 6.83
CA ASP A 111 7.20 -10.89 7.78
C ASP A 111 8.43 -10.41 7.00
N LEU A 112 8.73 -9.13 7.10
CA LEU A 112 9.80 -8.44 6.37
C LEU A 112 11.21 -8.85 6.79
N GLN A 113 11.37 -9.54 7.93
CA GLN A 113 12.67 -10.09 8.33
C GLN A 113 12.93 -11.44 7.67
N ALA A 114 11.91 -12.30 7.61
CA ALA A 114 12.01 -13.61 6.98
C ALA A 114 11.86 -13.55 5.45
N ASP A 115 11.06 -12.60 4.96
CA ASP A 115 10.73 -12.39 3.57
C ASP A 115 10.78 -10.91 3.20
N PRO A 116 11.99 -10.35 2.98
CA PRO A 116 12.16 -8.95 2.61
C PRO A 116 11.60 -8.59 1.23
N HIS A 117 11.26 -9.60 0.40
CA HIS A 117 10.72 -9.43 -0.94
C HIS A 117 9.20 -9.55 -0.99
N GLU A 118 8.54 -9.84 0.13
CA GLU A 118 7.09 -9.85 0.25
C GLU A 118 6.41 -10.84 -0.72
N VAL A 119 7.00 -12.02 -0.90
CA VAL A 119 6.53 -13.05 -1.84
C VAL A 119 5.53 -14.00 -1.17
N ASN A 120 5.72 -14.29 0.11
CA ASN A 120 4.97 -15.29 0.86
C ASN A 120 3.91 -14.61 1.71
N ASN A 121 2.67 -14.57 1.20
CA ASN A 121 1.55 -14.03 1.96
C ASN A 121 1.16 -14.97 3.12
N LEU A 122 1.28 -14.46 4.34
CA LEU A 122 1.00 -15.14 5.60
C LEU A 122 -0.44 -14.96 6.09
N ALA A 123 -1.26 -14.18 5.36
CA ALA A 123 -2.63 -13.90 5.74
C ALA A 123 -3.46 -15.19 5.81
N GLY A 124 -4.29 -15.31 6.86
CA GLY A 124 -5.15 -16.48 7.10
C GLY A 124 -4.44 -17.67 7.75
N GLN A 125 -3.11 -17.68 7.82
CA GLN A 125 -2.37 -18.78 8.43
C GLN A 125 -2.57 -18.82 9.96
N PRO A 126 -2.89 -19.99 10.57
CA PRO A 126 -3.17 -20.09 12.01
C PRO A 126 -2.09 -19.49 12.91
N ALA A 127 -0.81 -19.73 12.58
CA ALA A 127 0.33 -19.22 13.34
C ALA A 127 0.43 -17.68 13.35
N HIS A 128 -0.22 -16.99 12.40
CA HIS A 128 -0.08 -15.54 12.18
C HIS A 128 -1.37 -14.77 12.52
N ARG A 129 -2.41 -15.44 13.03
CA ARG A 129 -3.71 -14.81 13.36
C ARG A 129 -3.58 -13.63 14.32
N LYS A 130 -2.72 -13.76 15.35
CA LYS A 130 -2.55 -12.71 16.35
C LYS A 130 -1.96 -11.43 15.75
N VAL A 131 -0.90 -11.56 14.93
CA VAL A 131 -0.29 -10.41 14.27
C VAL A 131 -1.20 -9.80 13.21
N GLN A 132 -1.92 -10.64 12.44
CA GLN A 132 -2.90 -10.16 11.48
C GLN A 132 -4.01 -9.34 12.16
N ALA A 133 -4.52 -9.82 13.30
CA ALA A 133 -5.57 -9.14 14.05
C ALA A 133 -5.08 -7.80 14.64
N ASP A 134 -3.88 -7.76 15.22
CA ASP A 134 -3.27 -6.52 15.75
C ASP A 134 -3.13 -5.46 14.65
N LEU A 135 -2.51 -5.82 13.53
CA LEU A 135 -2.30 -4.89 12.42
C LEU A 135 -3.62 -4.47 11.77
N THR A 136 -4.59 -5.38 11.68
CA THR A 136 -5.95 -5.07 11.22
C THR A 136 -6.60 -4.01 12.11
N ALA A 137 -6.57 -4.18 13.43
CA ALA A 137 -7.14 -3.23 14.36
C ALA A 137 -6.46 -1.85 14.31
N LYS A 138 -5.13 -1.82 14.16
CA LYS A 138 -4.38 -0.57 13.97
C LYS A 138 -4.78 0.15 12.69
N LEU A 139 -4.92 -0.60 11.59
CA LEU A 139 -5.34 -0.05 10.32
C LEU A 139 -6.77 0.50 10.39
N ASP A 140 -7.70 -0.25 10.99
CA ASP A 140 -9.09 0.17 11.16
C ASP A 140 -9.19 1.44 12.01
N LYS A 141 -8.46 1.49 13.12
CA LYS A 141 -8.38 2.69 13.95
C LYS A 141 -7.86 3.89 13.15
N TRP A 142 -6.79 3.71 12.39
CA TRP A 142 -6.24 4.79 11.57
C TRP A 142 -7.24 5.27 10.52
N LEU A 143 -7.97 4.37 9.86
CA LEU A 143 -9.00 4.73 8.88
C LEU A 143 -10.14 5.56 9.50
N THR A 144 -10.55 5.23 10.72
CA THR A 144 -11.54 5.99 11.48
C THR A 144 -11.00 7.36 11.91
N ASP A 145 -9.82 7.39 12.52
CA ASP A 145 -9.21 8.63 13.04
C ASP A 145 -8.95 9.66 11.92
N MET A 146 -8.60 9.18 10.72
CA MET A 146 -8.32 10.01 9.54
C MET A 146 -9.56 10.39 8.74
N ASP A 147 -10.73 9.84 9.09
CA ASP A 147 -11.94 9.91 8.29
C ASP A 147 -11.69 9.59 6.80
N ASP A 148 -11.09 8.42 6.54
CA ASP A 148 -10.56 8.06 5.21
C ASP A 148 -11.59 8.26 4.09
N LYS A 149 -11.37 9.30 3.27
CA LYS A 149 -12.29 9.71 2.21
C LYS A 149 -12.26 8.79 1.00
N GLY A 150 -11.20 8.00 0.81
CA GLY A 150 -11.11 7.05 -0.31
C GLY A 150 -12.17 5.94 -0.25
N ARG A 151 -12.91 5.82 0.85
CA ARG A 151 -14.09 4.92 0.95
C ARG A 151 -15.29 5.39 0.13
N PHE A 152 -15.30 6.64 -0.31
CA PHE A 152 -16.34 7.21 -1.16
C PHE A 152 -15.81 7.33 -2.59
N PRO A 153 -16.65 7.05 -3.61
CA PRO A 153 -16.31 7.38 -4.99
C PRO A 153 -16.00 8.87 -5.13
N GLU A 154 -15.05 9.20 -5.98
CA GLU A 154 -14.79 10.60 -6.32
C GLU A 154 -16.00 11.21 -7.04
N ASP A 155 -16.17 12.53 -6.89
CA ASP A 155 -17.15 13.28 -7.67
C ASP A 155 -16.82 13.11 -9.16
N PRO A 156 -17.78 12.72 -10.02
CA PRO A 156 -17.56 12.62 -11.46
C PRO A 156 -16.87 13.84 -12.08
N LYS A 157 -17.15 15.05 -11.56
CA LYS A 157 -16.54 16.30 -12.04
C LYS A 157 -15.05 16.40 -11.73
N ALA A 158 -14.58 15.74 -10.68
CA ALA A 158 -13.15 15.69 -10.33
C ALA A 158 -12.37 14.70 -11.22
N ALA A 159 -13.06 13.78 -11.90
CA ALA A 159 -12.45 12.78 -12.78
C ALA A 159 -12.27 13.24 -14.24
N GLU A 160 -12.76 14.44 -14.58
CA GLU A 160 -12.66 15.05 -15.92
C GLU A 160 -11.49 16.03 -16.08
N LEU A 161 -10.72 16.26 -15.01
CA LEU A 161 -9.49 17.09 -14.97
C LEU A 161 -8.24 16.24 -15.19
#